data_AF-A0A5P9EYL6-F1
#
_entry.id   AF-A0A5P9EYL6-F1
#
_cell.length_a   1.000
_cell.length_b   1.000
_cell.length_c   1.000
_cell.angle_alpha   90.00
_cell.angle_beta   90.00
_cell.angle_gamma   90.00
#
_symmetry.space_group_name_H-M   'P 1'
#
loop_
_entity.id
_entity.type
_entity.pdbx_description
1 polymer ?
#
loop_
_entity_poly.entity_id
_entity_poly.type
_entity_poly.pdbx_seq_one_letter_code
_entity_poly.pdbx_strand_id
1 'polypeptide(L)'
;MICPKCQYQRNPYERVPEWQCPSCGVAYHKYESIKEEIIIEREEREQEEQDIIHRIAEFRPFANFCIALFFGYSIYFLIAGENSMGVVWPIILGSSLLNLCRSMINTGIFFHVNNKLMPKEKHPTNFKVELVAVFFGGVWLLYVGFINFVSNGW
;
A
#
# COMPACT_ATOMS: atom_id res chain seq x y z
N MET A 1 7.87 -45.93 8.33
CA MET A 1 7.64 -44.54 7.86
C MET A 1 6.18 -44.19 8.10
N ILE A 2 5.88 -43.02 8.66
CA ILE A 2 4.52 -42.54 8.87
C ILE A 2 4.12 -41.71 7.66
N CYS A 3 2.94 -41.95 7.08
CA CYS A 3 2.48 -41.18 5.93
C CYS A 3 2.14 -39.74 6.32
N PRO A 4 2.69 -38.70 5.67
CA PRO A 4 2.41 -37.31 6.05
C PRO A 4 0.98 -36.87 5.68
N LYS A 5 0.30 -37.57 4.76
CA LYS A 5 -1.08 -37.26 4.34
C LYS A 5 -2.14 -37.83 5.30
N CYS A 6 -2.00 -39.09 5.70
CA CYS A 6 -3.01 -39.79 6.51
C CYS A 6 -2.52 -40.31 7.86
N GLN A 7 -1.25 -40.03 8.21
CA GLN A 7 -0.61 -40.48 9.45
C GLN A 7 -0.55 -42.01 9.64
N TYR A 8 -0.79 -42.79 8.58
CA TYR A 8 -0.68 -44.25 8.63
C TYR A 8 0.78 -44.68 8.83
N GLN A 9 1.03 -45.52 9.83
CA GLN A 9 2.32 -46.13 10.08
C GLN A 9 2.47 -47.40 9.25
N ARG A 10 3.38 -47.37 8.27
CA ARG A 10 3.63 -48.49 7.37
C ARG A 10 4.10 -49.74 8.10
N ASN A 11 3.52 -50.89 7.75
CA ASN A 11 3.95 -52.20 8.25
C ASN A 11 4.92 -52.85 7.24
N PRO A 12 6.06 -53.42 7.69
CA PRO A 12 7.04 -54.06 6.80
C PRO A 12 6.48 -55.24 5.97
N TYR A 13 5.35 -55.83 6.34
CA TYR A 13 4.76 -56.97 5.62
C TYR A 13 3.76 -56.59 4.51
N GLU A 14 3.54 -55.29 4.25
CA GLU A 14 2.59 -54.83 3.24
C GLU A 14 3.13 -54.95 1.81
N ARG A 15 2.28 -55.45 0.89
CA ARG A 15 2.67 -55.74 -0.52
C ARG A 15 2.72 -54.52 -1.46
N VAL A 16 2.57 -53.31 -0.93
CA VAL A 16 2.49 -52.09 -1.73
C VAL A 16 3.92 -51.57 -1.97
N PRO A 17 4.24 -50.89 -3.09
CA PRO A 17 5.60 -50.40 -3.33
C PRO A 17 6.06 -49.40 -2.26
N GLU A 18 7.37 -49.35 -1.96
CA GLU A 18 7.93 -48.49 -0.90
C GLU A 18 7.63 -47.00 -1.10
N TRP A 19 7.50 -46.56 -2.35
CA TRP A 19 7.21 -45.17 -2.72
C TRP A 19 5.74 -44.76 -2.52
N GLN A 20 4.82 -45.71 -2.28
CA GLN A 20 3.37 -45.46 -2.18
C GLN A 20 2.83 -45.79 -0.78
N CYS A 21 1.96 -44.94 -0.25
CA CYS A 21 1.25 -45.21 1.00
C CYS A 21 0.15 -46.29 0.79
N PRO A 22 0.11 -47.36 1.60
CA PRO A 22 -0.89 -48.42 1.51
C PRO A 22 -2.32 -47.96 1.88
N SER A 23 -2.44 -46.97 2.77
CA SER A 23 -3.74 -46.50 3.28
C SER A 23 -4.39 -45.47 2.37
N CYS A 24 -3.64 -44.49 1.87
CA CYS A 24 -4.20 -43.37 1.10
C CYS A 24 -3.72 -43.31 -0.36
N GLY A 25 -2.86 -44.24 -0.78
CA GLY A 25 -2.37 -44.36 -2.15
C GLY A 25 -1.43 -43.25 -2.63
N VAL A 26 -1.05 -42.29 -1.78
CA VAL A 26 -0.19 -41.17 -2.17
C VAL A 26 1.24 -41.65 -2.40
N ALA A 27 1.88 -41.17 -3.47
CA ALA A 27 3.32 -41.31 -3.65
C ALA A 27 4.04 -40.31 -2.74
N TYR A 28 4.99 -40.75 -1.92
CA TYR A 28 5.69 -39.89 -0.96
C TYR A 28 6.38 -38.70 -1.65
N HIS A 29 7.07 -38.95 -2.76
CA HIS A 29 7.75 -37.89 -3.54
C HIS A 29 6.79 -36.82 -4.07
N LYS A 30 5.57 -37.21 -4.49
CA LYS A 30 4.56 -36.25 -4.96
C LYS A 30 4.04 -35.39 -3.82
N TYR A 31 3.97 -35.93 -2.62
CA TYR A 31 3.55 -35.16 -1.45
C TYR A 31 4.62 -34.16 -1.01
N GLU A 32 5.89 -34.55 -1.06
CA GLU A 32 7.02 -33.67 -0.76
C GLU A 32 7.07 -32.47 -1.71
N SER A 33 6.91 -32.68 -3.03
CA SER A 33 6.91 -31.59 -4.01
C SER A 33 5.77 -30.60 -3.79
N ILE A 34 4.55 -31.10 -3.49
CA ILE A 34 3.40 -30.23 -3.19
C ILE A 34 3.63 -29.44 -1.91
N LYS A 35 4.22 -30.07 -0.89
CA LYS A 35 4.52 -29.38 0.37
C LYS A 35 5.55 -28.26 0.17
N GLU A 36 6.58 -28.52 -0.64
CA GLU A 36 7.60 -27.52 -0.98
C GLU A 36 6.99 -26.34 -1.76
N GLU A 37 6.15 -26.62 -2.75
CA GLU A 37 5.43 -25.58 -3.52
C GLU A 37 4.54 -24.69 -2.63
N ILE A 38 3.80 -25.29 -1.68
CA ILE A 38 2.96 -24.53 -0.72
C ILE A 38 3.81 -23.65 0.21
N ILE A 39 4.97 -24.13 0.63
CA ILE A 39 5.89 -23.35 1.48
C ILE A 39 6.43 -22.15 0.71
N ILE A 40 6.89 -22.37 -0.53
CA ILE A 40 7.39 -21.31 -1.41
C ILE A 40 6.29 -20.25 -1.65
N GLU A 41 5.07 -20.67 -2.03
CA GLU A 41 3.96 -19.73 -2.26
C GLU A 41 3.59 -18.94 -1.00
N ARG A 42 3.75 -19.55 0.18
CA ARG A 42 3.52 -18.86 1.46
C ARG A 42 4.62 -17.84 1.75
N GLU A 43 5.88 -18.21 1.59
CA GLU A 43 7.03 -17.33 1.79
C GLU A 43 7.00 -16.14 0.83
N GLU A 44 6.66 -16.36 -0.43
CA GLU A 44 6.47 -15.30 -1.44
C GLU A 44 5.36 -14.31 -1.04
N ARG A 45 4.23 -14.81 -0.55
CA ARG A 45 3.14 -13.96 -0.04
C ARG A 45 3.55 -13.16 1.19
N GLU A 46 4.24 -13.78 2.14
CA GLU A 46 4.73 -13.11 3.35
C GLU A 46 5.76 -12.03 2.98
N GLN A 47 6.60 -12.29 1.99
CA GLN A 47 7.56 -11.32 1.47
C GLN A 47 6.88 -10.15 0.73
N GLU A 48 5.86 -10.41 -0.10
CA GLU A 48 5.06 -9.36 -0.75
C GLU A 48 4.38 -8.45 0.30
N GLU A 49 3.80 -9.06 1.35
CA GLU A 49 3.16 -8.31 2.42
C GLU A 49 4.16 -7.43 3.18
N GLN A 50 5.35 -7.95 3.47
CA GLN A 50 6.41 -7.18 4.11
C GLN A 50 6.91 -6.01 3.25
N ASP A 51 7.06 -6.20 1.93
CA ASP A 51 7.42 -5.11 1.00
C ASP A 51 6.35 -4.02 0.98
N ILE A 52 5.06 -4.40 0.96
CA ILE A 52 3.95 -3.44 1.05
C ILE A 52 4.02 -2.65 2.37
N ILE A 53 4.24 -3.31 3.50
CA ILE A 53 4.35 -2.64 4.81
C ILE A 53 5.53 -1.67 4.83
N HIS A 54 6.68 -2.06 4.27
CA HIS A 54 7.86 -1.19 4.19
C HIS A 54 7.57 0.06 3.37
N ARG A 55 6.96 -0.08 2.18
CA ARG A 55 6.57 1.06 1.34
C ARG A 55 5.51 1.95 1.98
N ILE A 56 4.58 1.38 2.77
CA ILE A 56 3.62 2.18 3.56
C ILE A 56 4.35 2.96 4.67
N ALA A 57 5.38 2.37 5.29
CA ALA A 57 6.17 3.06 6.32
C ALA A 57 6.92 4.28 5.76
N GLU A 58 7.35 4.24 4.49
CA GLU A 58 7.93 5.40 3.79
C GLU A 58 6.93 6.56 3.62
N PHE A 59 5.62 6.30 3.75
CA PHE A 59 4.57 7.33 3.71
C PHE A 59 4.41 8.11 5.02
N ARG A 60 4.95 7.57 6.13
CA ARG A 60 4.89 8.19 7.47
C ARG A 60 5.46 9.61 7.54
N PRO A 61 6.62 9.96 6.94
CA PRO A 61 7.10 11.34 6.92
C PRO A 61 6.14 12.30 6.24
N PHE A 62 5.47 11.88 5.16
CA PHE A 62 4.45 12.69 4.50
C PHE A 62 3.25 12.95 5.42
N ALA A 63 2.74 11.91 6.09
CA ALA A 63 1.65 12.05 7.05
C ALA A 63 2.01 13.01 8.20
N ASN A 64 3.21 12.87 8.76
CA ASN A 64 3.71 13.76 9.80
C ASN A 64 3.85 15.21 9.30
N PHE A 65 4.27 15.41 8.05
CA PHE A 65 4.36 16.73 7.43
C PHE A 65 2.97 17.38 7.28
N CYS A 66 1.98 16.64 6.79
CA CYS A 66 0.60 17.13 6.70
C CYS A 66 0.00 17.47 8.07
N ILE A 67 0.26 16.64 9.08
CA ILE A 67 -0.16 16.90 10.46
C ILE A 67 0.51 18.18 10.99
N ALA A 68 1.81 18.35 10.78
CA ALA A 68 2.54 19.54 11.21
C ALA A 68 2.02 20.82 10.51
N LEU A 69 1.74 20.75 9.21
CA LEU A 69 1.13 21.86 8.46
C LEU A 69 -0.27 22.19 8.99
N PHE A 70 -1.09 21.19 9.30
CA PHE A 70 -2.43 21.39 9.84
C PHE A 70 -2.38 22.10 11.20
N PHE A 71 -1.51 21.66 12.11
CA PHE A 71 -1.37 22.29 13.42
C PHE A 71 -0.76 23.69 13.32
N GLY A 72 0.29 23.88 12.52
CA GLY A 72 0.88 25.19 12.28
C GLY A 72 -0.13 26.18 11.71
N TYR A 73 -0.97 25.72 10.77
CA TYR A 73 -2.04 26.53 10.20
C TYR A 73 -3.15 26.84 11.21
N SER A 74 -3.56 25.86 12.02
CA SER A 74 -4.57 26.06 13.07
C SER A 74 -4.12 27.11 14.09
N ILE A 75 -2.83 27.12 14.44
CA ILE A 75 -2.24 28.14 15.31
C ILE A 75 -2.21 29.51 14.61
N TYR A 76 -1.79 29.56 13.35
CA TYR A 76 -1.81 30.80 12.57
C TYR A 76 -3.23 31.40 12.46
N PHE A 77 -4.23 30.56 12.21
CA PHE A 77 -5.64 30.94 12.14
C PHE A 77 -6.13 31.61 13.42
N LEU A 78 -5.73 31.08 14.58
CA LEU A 78 -6.08 31.67 15.88
C LEU A 78 -5.46 33.07 16.09
N ILE A 79 -4.35 33.40 15.41
CA ILE A 79 -3.61 34.65 15.59
C ILE A 79 -3.99 35.71 14.54
N ALA A 80 -4.13 35.31 13.27
CA ALA A 80 -4.18 36.23 12.13
C ALA A 80 -5.60 36.66 11.69
N GLY A 81 -6.66 36.00 12.18
CA GLY A 81 -8.04 36.31 11.82
C GLY A 81 -8.44 35.90 10.38
N GLU A 82 -9.71 36.13 10.03
CA GLU A 82 -10.36 35.53 8.84
C GLU A 82 -9.82 35.99 7.47
N ASN A 83 -9.21 37.18 7.39
CA ASN A 83 -8.88 37.80 6.09
C ASN A 83 -7.73 37.13 5.32
N SER A 84 -6.89 36.32 5.98
CA SER A 84 -5.75 35.63 5.35
C SER A 84 -6.09 34.24 4.79
N MET A 85 -7.30 33.73 5.08
CA MET A 85 -7.70 32.34 4.81
C MET A 85 -7.72 32.00 3.31
N GLY A 86 -8.17 32.94 2.48
CA GLY A 86 -8.35 32.71 1.03
C GLY A 86 -7.06 32.50 0.25
N VAL A 87 -5.91 33.02 0.74
CA VAL A 87 -4.63 32.94 0.03
C VAL A 87 -3.78 31.78 0.55
N VAL A 88 -3.65 31.67 1.87
CA VAL A 88 -2.70 30.73 2.49
C VAL A 88 -3.19 29.29 2.35
N TRP A 89 -4.49 29.05 2.50
CA TRP A 89 -5.05 27.69 2.52
C TRP A 89 -4.92 26.93 1.19
N PRO A 90 -5.28 27.51 0.03
CA PRO A 90 -5.10 26.82 -1.25
C PRO A 90 -3.62 26.53 -1.57
N ILE A 91 -2.69 27.40 -1.14
CA ILE A 91 -1.26 27.20 -1.35
C ILE A 91 -0.75 26.00 -0.54
N ILE A 92 -1.11 25.92 0.74
CA ILE A 92 -0.72 24.81 1.62
C ILE A 92 -1.31 23.49 1.14
N LEU A 93 -2.61 23.46 0.84
CA LEU A 93 -3.27 22.26 0.34
C LEU A 93 -2.71 21.84 -1.03
N GLY A 94 -2.54 22.79 -1.95
CA GLY A 94 -1.97 22.53 -3.27
C GLY A 94 -0.57 21.92 -3.18
N SER A 95 0.30 22.50 -2.34
CA SER A 95 1.64 21.98 -2.08
C SER A 95 1.61 20.58 -1.44
N SER A 96 0.67 20.33 -0.53
CA SER A 96 0.49 19.03 0.11
C SER A 96 0.05 17.96 -0.90
N LEU A 97 -0.87 18.27 -1.82
CA LEU A 97 -1.29 17.36 -2.88
C LEU A 97 -0.16 17.06 -3.88
N LEU A 98 0.71 18.03 -4.18
CA LEU A 98 1.87 17.78 -5.04
C LEU A 98 2.92 16.89 -4.35
N ASN A 99 3.14 17.08 -3.05
CA ASN A 99 3.98 16.18 -2.26
C ASN A 99 3.36 14.78 -2.17
N LEU A 100 2.03 14.69 -2.09
CA LEU A 100 1.32 13.42 -2.16
C LEU A 100 1.56 12.71 -3.49
N CYS A 101 1.42 13.43 -4.62
CA CYS A 101 1.72 12.89 -5.95
C CYS A 101 3.14 12.36 -6.03
N ARG A 102 4.13 13.11 -5.52
CA ARG A 102 5.52 12.69 -5.49
C ARG A 102 5.70 11.39 -4.68
N SER A 103 5.03 11.30 -3.52
CA SER A 103 5.05 10.10 -2.69
C SER A 103 4.45 8.89 -3.42
N MET A 104 3.30 9.07 -4.09
CA MET A 104 2.65 8.03 -4.90
C MET A 104 3.54 7.54 -6.05
N ILE A 105 4.25 8.45 -6.74
CA ILE A 105 5.18 8.09 -7.82
C ILE A 105 6.36 7.28 -7.29
N ASN A 106 6.94 7.70 -6.17
CA ASN A 106 8.11 7.06 -5.58
C ASN A 106 7.79 5.67 -5.00
N THR A 107 6.68 5.55 -4.27
CA THR A 107 6.30 4.30 -3.59
C THR A 107 5.51 3.35 -4.50
N GLY A 108 4.81 3.89 -5.51
CA GLY A 108 3.87 3.15 -6.32
C GLY A 108 2.58 2.77 -5.57
N ILE A 109 2.25 3.46 -4.48
CA ILE A 109 1.04 3.20 -3.67
C ILE A 109 -0.01 4.28 -3.92
N PHE A 110 -1.31 3.91 -3.91
CA PHE A 110 -2.44 4.84 -4.06
C PHE A 110 -3.62 4.49 -3.13
N PHE A 111 -4.61 5.39 -3.00
CA PHE A 111 -5.80 5.20 -2.18
C PHE A 111 -6.94 4.56 -2.97
N HIS A 112 -7.27 3.32 -2.66
CA HIS A 112 -8.44 2.68 -3.26
C HIS A 112 -9.76 3.20 -2.65
N VAL A 113 -10.90 2.88 -3.28
CA VAL A 113 -12.27 3.36 -2.96
C VAL A 113 -12.69 3.21 -1.50
N ASN A 114 -12.00 2.35 -0.73
CA ASN A 114 -12.23 2.12 0.70
C ASN A 114 -11.12 2.69 1.61
N ASN A 115 -10.39 3.72 1.17
CA ASN A 115 -9.22 4.28 1.86
C ASN A 115 -8.12 3.25 2.18
N LYS A 116 -8.10 2.13 1.46
CA LYS A 116 -7.04 1.12 1.58
C LYS A 116 -5.89 1.49 0.66
N LEU A 117 -4.67 1.52 1.20
CA LEU A 117 -3.45 1.68 0.43
C LEU A 117 -3.20 0.42 -0.39
N MET A 118 -3.09 0.57 -1.71
CA MET A 118 -2.89 -0.53 -2.64
C MET A 118 -1.67 -0.27 -3.54
N PRO A 119 -0.90 -1.31 -3.89
CA PRO A 119 0.21 -1.20 -4.82
C PRO A 119 -0.28 -1.04 -6.27
N LYS A 120 0.42 -0.24 -7.08
CA LYS A 120 0.07 0.06 -8.48
C LYS A 120 -0.02 -1.18 -9.36
N GLU A 121 0.72 -2.24 -9.02
CA GLU A 121 0.80 -3.50 -9.76
C GLU A 121 -0.56 -4.21 -9.80
N LYS A 122 -1.36 -4.09 -8.73
CA LYS A 122 -2.69 -4.71 -8.64
C LYS A 122 -3.74 -3.96 -9.47
N HIS A 123 -3.64 -2.63 -9.58
CA HIS A 123 -4.62 -1.81 -10.29
C HIS A 123 -3.98 -0.58 -10.99
N PRO A 124 -3.30 -0.78 -12.14
CA PRO A 124 -2.52 0.28 -12.78
C PRO A 124 -3.37 1.43 -13.32
N THR A 125 -4.62 1.16 -13.73
CA THR A 125 -5.54 2.19 -14.23
C THR A 125 -6.00 3.11 -13.11
N ASN A 126 -6.38 2.55 -11.96
CA ASN A 126 -6.82 3.33 -10.81
C ASN A 126 -5.70 4.22 -10.28
N PHE A 127 -4.48 3.68 -10.19
CA PHE A 127 -3.29 4.45 -9.84
C PHE A 127 -3.11 5.68 -10.74
N LYS A 128 -3.21 5.51 -12.06
CA LYS A 128 -3.04 6.62 -13.02
C LYS A 128 -4.14 7.67 -12.87
N VAL A 129 -5.40 7.25 -12.74
CA VAL A 129 -6.54 8.17 -12.59
C VAL A 129 -6.39 9.00 -11.32
N GLU A 130 -6.06 8.36 -10.20
CA GLU A 130 -5.87 9.06 -8.94
C GLU A 130 -4.66 9.98 -8.97
N LEU A 131 -3.52 9.51 -9.49
CA LEU A 131 -2.33 10.34 -9.63
C LEU A 131 -2.61 11.61 -10.44
N VAL A 132 -3.33 11.47 -11.56
CA VAL A 132 -3.75 12.59 -12.39
C VAL A 132 -4.71 13.52 -11.64
N ALA A 133 -5.69 12.97 -10.93
CA ALA A 133 -6.64 13.75 -10.15
C ALA A 133 -5.97 14.55 -9.02
N VAL A 134 -5.07 13.93 -8.26
CA VAL A 134 -4.31 14.59 -7.18
C VAL A 134 -3.40 15.67 -7.75
N PHE A 135 -2.76 15.42 -8.91
CA PHE A 135 -1.89 16.40 -9.56
C PHE A 135 -2.66 17.63 -10.03
N PHE A 136 -3.74 17.44 -10.79
CA PHE A 136 -4.56 18.55 -11.27
C PHE A 136 -5.25 19.29 -10.11
N GLY A 137 -5.68 18.58 -9.06
CA GLY A 137 -6.20 19.20 -7.84
C GLY A 137 -5.15 20.08 -7.15
N GLY A 138 -3.90 19.60 -7.04
CA GLY A 138 -2.79 20.36 -6.48
C GLY A 138 -2.49 21.64 -7.27
N VAL A 139 -2.37 21.53 -8.59
CA VAL A 139 -2.12 22.67 -9.49
C VAL A 139 -3.28 23.67 -9.45
N TRP A 140 -4.53 23.19 -9.45
CA TRP A 140 -5.72 24.05 -9.38
C TRP A 140 -5.75 24.87 -8.08
N LEU A 141 -5.45 24.25 -6.94
CA LEU A 141 -5.43 24.95 -5.65
C LEU A 141 -4.32 26.01 -5.59
N LEU A 142 -3.15 25.74 -6.16
CA LEU A 142 -2.09 26.75 -6.29
C LEU A 142 -2.54 27.92 -7.15
N TYR A 143 -3.22 27.66 -8.27
CA TYR A 143 -3.79 28.69 -9.12
C TYR A 143 -4.84 29.55 -8.39
N VAL A 144 -5.76 28.94 -7.65
CA VAL A 144 -6.75 29.66 -6.83
C VAL A 144 -6.06 30.53 -5.78
N GLY A 145 -5.05 29.99 -5.08
CA GLY A 145 -4.26 30.75 -4.12
C GLY A 145 -3.57 31.96 -4.75
N PHE A 146 -3.01 31.80 -5.95
CA PHE A 146 -2.39 32.88 -6.72
C PHE A 146 -3.40 33.97 -7.13
N ILE A 147 -4.58 33.59 -7.64
CA ILE A 147 -5.62 34.57 -8.01
C ILE A 147 -6.08 35.37 -6.79
N ASN A 148 -6.30 34.70 -5.65
CA ASN A 148 -6.68 35.36 -4.40
C ASN A 148 -5.58 36.29 -3.87
N PHE A 149 -4.30 35.94 -4.09
CA PHE A 149 -3.18 36.81 -3.74
C PHE A 149 -3.24 38.11 -4.55
N VAL A 150 -3.36 38.00 -5.88
CA VAL A 150 -3.43 39.15 -6.80
C VAL A 150 -4.67 40.02 -6.53
N SER A 151 -5.84 39.42 -6.27
CA SER A 151 -7.08 40.16 -6.06
C SER A 151 -7.10 40.98 -4.79
N ASN A 152 -6.37 40.54 -3.75
CA ASN A 152 -6.32 41.23 -2.46
C ASN A 152 -5.30 42.38 -2.43
N GLY A 153 -4.63 42.68 -3.55
CA GLY A 153 -3.74 43.84 -3.68
C GLY A 153 -2.44 43.74 -2.87
N TRP A 154 -1.95 42.52 -2.62
CA TRP A 154 -0.65 42.26 -2.00
C TRP A 154 0.50 42.20 -3.02
#